data_AF-A0A2D4FXY2-F1
#
_entry.id   AF-A0A2D4FXY2-F1
#
_cell.length_a   1.000
_cell.length_b   1.000
_cell.length_c   1.000
_cell.angle_alpha   90.00
_cell.angle_beta   90.00
_cell.angle_gamma   90.00
#
_symmetry.space_group_name_H-M   'P 1'
#
loop_
_entity.id
_entity.type
_entity.pdbx_description
1 polymer ?
#
loop_
_entity_poly.entity_id
_entity_poly.type
_entity_poly.pdbx_seq_one_letter_code
_entity_poly.pdbx_strand_id
1 'polypeptide(L)'
;SFWSTVWNISFQISVNVGGIIGKMKRIAFQFTPYSWVKFEWKPASSLRRWLAVCGIIFIFLLAELNTFYLKFVLWMPPEHYLVLLRLVFYVNVGGVAMREIYDFMDDPKFHKKLGQQAWLVAAITATEFLIVIKYDPYTLTLSLPFYITQCWILGIMLVLAWTVWRFFIHDITLRYKEIRRQKQ
;
A
#
# COMPACT_ATOMS: atom_id res chain seq x y z
N SER A 1 -65.78 -2.81 11.17
CA SER A 1 -64.77 -3.79 11.64
C SER A 1 -63.60 -3.94 10.65
N PHE A 2 -63.83 -4.26 9.37
CA PHE A 2 -62.76 -4.51 8.38
C PHE A 2 -61.80 -3.33 8.11
N TRP A 3 -62.32 -2.13 7.84
CA TRP A 3 -61.50 -0.95 7.49
C TRP A 3 -60.58 -0.47 8.63
N SER A 4 -61.00 -0.66 9.88
CA SER A 4 -60.17 -0.34 11.06
C SER A 4 -58.98 -1.28 11.18
N THR A 5 -59.14 -2.55 10.81
CA THR A 5 -58.07 -3.55 10.80
C THR A 5 -57.07 -3.27 9.70
N VAL A 6 -57.55 -2.96 8.48
CA VAL A 6 -56.69 -2.59 7.35
C VAL A 6 -55.87 -1.34 7.67
N TRP A 7 -56.51 -0.31 8.25
CA TRP A 7 -55.83 0.92 8.61
C TRP A 7 -54.74 0.71 9.69
N ASN A 8 -55.02 -0.11 10.71
CA ASN A 8 -54.02 -0.47 11.74
C ASN A 8 -52.83 -1.22 11.15
N ILE A 9 -53.06 -2.14 10.20
CA ILE A 9 -51.99 -2.90 9.55
C ILE A 9 -51.11 -1.95 8.72
N SER A 10 -51.71 -1.07 7.91
CA SER A 10 -50.96 -0.08 7.14
C SER A 10 -50.15 0.87 8.02
N PHE A 11 -50.72 1.31 9.15
CA PHE A 11 -50.03 2.15 10.12
C PHE A 11 -48.84 1.43 10.76
N GLN A 12 -49.02 0.19 11.21
CA GLN A 12 -47.97 -0.62 11.81
C GLN A 12 -46.81 -0.88 10.84
N ILE A 13 -47.12 -1.14 9.56
CA ILE A 13 -46.12 -1.31 8.49
C ILE A 13 -45.35 -0.01 8.27
N SER A 14 -46.04 1.12 8.17
CA SER A 14 -45.41 2.43 7.96
C SER A 14 -44.45 2.80 9.09
N VAL A 15 -44.83 2.56 10.35
CA VAL A 15 -43.99 2.82 11.52
C VAL A 15 -42.76 1.89 11.55
N ASN A 16 -42.93 0.60 11.25
CA ASN A 16 -41.82 -0.35 11.19
C ASN A 16 -40.80 0.00 10.08
N VAL A 17 -41.27 0.40 8.89
CA VAL A 17 -40.41 0.82 7.78
C VAL A 17 -39.58 2.05 8.17
N GLY A 18 -40.20 3.06 8.80
CA GLY A 18 -39.49 4.23 9.32
C GLY A 18 -38.41 3.88 10.36
N GLY A 19 -38.71 2.93 11.26
CA GLY A 19 -37.76 2.40 12.23
C GLY A 19 -36.57 1.65 11.59
N ILE A 20 -36.82 0.84 10.57
CA ILE A 20 -35.79 0.11 9.81
C ILE A 20 -34.87 1.08 9.06
N ILE A 21 -35.43 2.10 8.40
CA ILE A 21 -34.66 3.14 7.70
C ILE A 21 -33.77 3.92 8.70
N GLY A 22 -34.31 4.23 9.88
CA GLY A 22 -33.54 4.87 10.96
C GLY A 22 -32.37 4.01 11.47
N LYS A 23 -32.57 2.69 11.60
CA LYS A 23 -31.51 1.74 11.97
C LYS A 23 -30.43 1.65 10.89
N MET A 24 -30.81 1.52 9.62
CA MET A 24 -29.87 1.47 8.49
C MET A 24 -29.04 2.75 8.37
N LYS A 25 -29.66 3.91 8.58
CA LYS A 25 -28.96 5.21 8.59
C LYS A 25 -27.86 5.24 9.65
N ARG A 26 -28.13 4.76 10.87
CA ARG A 26 -27.12 4.70 11.95
C ARG A 26 -25.96 3.77 11.63
N ILE A 27 -26.24 2.60 11.04
CA ILE A 27 -25.23 1.64 10.60
C ILE A 27 -24.37 2.26 9.48
N ALA A 28 -25.00 2.91 8.50
CA ALA A 28 -24.28 3.59 7.42
C ALA A 28 -23.39 4.72 7.96
N PHE A 29 -23.84 5.47 8.97
CA PHE A 29 -23.01 6.48 9.63
C PHE A 29 -21.88 5.90 10.50
N GLN A 30 -22.00 4.66 10.97
CA GLN A 30 -20.90 3.94 11.62
C GLN A 30 -19.80 3.53 10.64
N PHE A 31 -20.15 3.26 9.38
CA PHE A 31 -19.20 2.91 8.33
C PHE A 31 -18.72 4.10 7.50
N THR A 32 -19.34 5.28 7.65
CA THR A 32 -18.94 6.50 6.94
C THR A 32 -18.09 7.37 7.86
N PRO A 33 -16.82 7.66 7.53
CA PRO A 33 -15.99 8.53 8.36
C PRO A 33 -16.58 9.95 8.43
N TYR A 34 -16.59 10.54 9.64
CA TYR A 34 -17.15 11.86 9.95
C TYR A 34 -16.47 13.01 9.16
N SER A 35 -15.22 12.81 8.76
CA SER A 35 -14.49 13.72 7.89
C SER A 35 -13.77 12.91 6.82
N TRP A 36 -13.98 13.26 5.55
CA TRP A 36 -13.11 12.83 4.47
C TRP A 36 -11.74 13.49 4.69
N VAL A 37 -10.85 12.80 5.41
CA VAL A 37 -9.47 13.25 5.59
C VAL A 37 -8.85 13.34 4.21
N LYS A 38 -8.54 14.55 3.76
CA LYS A 38 -7.80 14.77 2.52
C LYS A 38 -6.39 14.25 2.76
N PHE A 39 -6.12 13.03 2.30
CA PHE A 39 -4.77 12.45 2.30
C PHE A 39 -3.90 13.25 1.33
N GLU A 40 -3.22 14.28 1.82
CA GLU A 40 -2.20 15.00 1.04
C GLU A 40 -0.92 14.17 0.98
N TRP A 41 -0.91 13.25 0.02
CA TRP A 41 0.27 12.45 -0.28
C TRP A 41 1.37 13.32 -0.87
N LYS A 42 2.33 13.74 -0.03
CA LYS A 42 3.55 14.47 -0.44
C LYS A 42 4.76 13.52 -0.37
N PRO A 43 4.90 12.57 -1.31
CA PRO A 43 5.94 11.52 -1.27
C PRO A 43 7.37 12.08 -1.28
N ALA A 44 7.55 13.32 -1.71
CA ALA A 44 8.85 13.98 -1.83
C ALA A 44 9.01 15.20 -0.90
N SER A 45 8.18 15.36 0.15
CA SER A 45 8.34 16.50 1.08
C SER A 45 9.51 16.33 2.04
N SER A 46 9.88 15.10 2.38
CA SER A 46 11.01 14.80 3.24
C SER A 46 11.75 13.56 2.76
N LEU A 47 13.07 13.55 2.96
CA LEU A 47 13.94 12.44 2.56
C LEU A 47 13.50 11.11 3.21
N ARG A 48 12.97 11.17 4.43
CA ARG A 48 12.43 10.00 5.12
C ARG A 48 11.16 9.43 4.50
N ARG A 49 10.21 10.30 4.11
CA ARG A 49 9.00 9.86 3.41
C ARG A 49 9.36 9.22 2.07
N TRP A 50 10.29 9.83 1.35
CA TRP A 50 10.78 9.29 0.09
C TRP A 50 11.46 7.92 0.26
N LEU A 51 12.36 7.77 1.24
CA LEU A 51 12.99 6.47 1.54
C LEU A 51 11.97 5.40 1.96
N ALA A 52 10.94 5.77 2.72
CA ALA A 52 9.86 4.85 3.08
C ALA A 52 9.10 4.36 1.84
N VAL A 53 8.78 5.25 0.90
CA VAL A 53 8.15 4.89 -0.38
C VAL A 53 9.07 3.98 -1.21
N CYS A 54 10.36 4.29 -1.30
CA CYS A 54 11.33 3.40 -1.96
C CYS A 54 11.37 2.01 -1.31
N GLY A 55 11.33 1.94 0.02
CA GLY A 55 11.30 0.67 0.76
C GLY A 55 10.04 -0.17 0.46
N ILE A 56 8.87 0.48 0.39
CA ILE A 56 7.60 -0.20 0.02
C ILE A 56 7.71 -0.77 -1.40
N ILE A 57 8.16 0.04 -2.36
CA ILE A 57 8.34 -0.39 -3.75
C ILE A 57 9.30 -1.58 -3.83
N PHE A 58 10.40 -1.55 -3.07
CA PHE A 58 11.38 -2.62 -3.03
C PHE A 58 10.80 -3.93 -2.49
N ILE A 59 10.05 -3.89 -1.38
CA ILE A 59 9.37 -5.07 -0.82
C ILE A 59 8.34 -5.63 -1.80
N PHE A 60 7.59 -4.76 -2.48
CA PHE A 60 6.62 -5.15 -3.49
C PHE A 60 7.29 -5.85 -4.68
N LEU A 61 8.38 -5.28 -5.21
CA LEU A 61 9.17 -5.88 -6.28
C LEU A 61 9.75 -7.24 -5.87
N LEU A 62 10.23 -7.37 -4.63
CA LEU A 62 10.69 -8.64 -4.07
C LEU A 62 9.56 -9.68 -4.02
N ALA A 63 8.37 -9.29 -3.58
CA ALA A 63 7.21 -10.18 -3.53
C ALA A 63 6.80 -10.65 -4.93
N GLU A 64 6.78 -9.74 -5.91
CA GLU A 64 6.50 -10.07 -7.31
C GLU A 64 7.58 -10.99 -7.90
N LEU A 65 8.86 -10.65 -7.72
CA LEU A 65 10.00 -11.45 -8.19
C LEU A 65 9.95 -12.87 -7.63
N ASN A 66 9.65 -13.03 -6.34
CA ASN A 66 9.45 -14.35 -5.71
C ASN A 66 8.32 -15.14 -6.41
N THR A 67 7.21 -14.47 -6.74
CA THR A 67 6.07 -15.10 -7.44
C THR A 67 6.45 -15.56 -8.85
N PHE A 68 7.17 -14.72 -9.59
CA PHE A 68 7.67 -15.05 -10.92
C PHE A 68 8.65 -16.22 -10.86
N TYR A 69 9.58 -16.22 -9.90
CA TYR A 69 10.57 -17.28 -9.75
C TYR A 69 9.95 -18.64 -9.45
N LEU A 70 8.96 -18.68 -8.54
CA LEU A 70 8.16 -19.88 -8.26
C LEU A 70 7.46 -20.41 -9.51
N LYS A 71 6.97 -19.53 -10.40
CA LYS A 71 6.35 -19.93 -11.68
C LYS A 71 7.37 -20.48 -12.69
N PHE A 72 8.60 -19.96 -12.71
CA PHE A 72 9.66 -20.44 -13.61
C PHE A 72 10.28 -21.77 -13.15
N VAL A 73 10.55 -21.94 -11.85
CA VAL A 73 11.17 -23.15 -11.29
C VAL A 73 10.19 -24.34 -11.25
N LEU A 74 8.92 -24.11 -10.96
CA LEU A 74 7.98 -25.20 -10.71
C LEU A 74 7.34 -25.81 -11.97
N TRP A 75 7.63 -25.31 -13.19
CA TRP A 75 7.10 -25.81 -14.47
C TRP A 75 5.61 -26.23 -14.42
N MET A 76 4.79 -25.45 -13.70
CA MET A 76 3.45 -25.86 -13.29
C MET A 76 2.39 -25.23 -14.22
N PRO A 77 1.39 -25.99 -14.71
CA PRO A 77 0.31 -25.46 -15.54
C PRO A 77 -0.48 -24.37 -14.81
N PRO A 78 -1.15 -23.45 -15.55
CA PRO A 78 -1.20 -22.03 -15.20
C PRO A 78 -2.10 -21.58 -14.02
N GLU A 79 -2.73 -22.47 -13.24
CA GLU A 79 -3.92 -22.10 -12.44
C GLU A 79 -4.03 -22.72 -11.04
N HIS A 80 -2.93 -22.90 -10.30
CA HIS A 80 -3.06 -23.34 -8.90
C HIS A 80 -3.56 -22.21 -7.97
N TYR A 81 -4.64 -22.50 -7.26
CA TYR A 81 -5.37 -21.61 -6.33
C TYR A 81 -4.46 -20.89 -5.30
N LEU A 82 -3.28 -21.46 -4.99
CA LEU A 82 -2.32 -20.92 -4.02
C LEU A 82 -1.72 -19.57 -4.43
N VAL A 83 -1.44 -19.35 -5.73
CA VAL A 83 -0.89 -18.08 -6.22
C VAL A 83 -1.96 -16.99 -6.21
N LEU A 84 -3.18 -17.36 -6.62
CA LEU A 84 -4.32 -16.46 -6.63
C LEU A 84 -4.71 -16.04 -5.20
N LEU A 85 -4.77 -17.01 -4.28
CA LEU A 85 -5.01 -16.80 -2.86
C LEU A 85 -3.94 -15.87 -2.25
N ARG A 86 -2.66 -16.07 -2.59
CA ARG A 86 -1.57 -15.19 -2.15
C ARG A 86 -1.77 -13.76 -2.64
N LEU A 87 -2.10 -13.57 -3.92
CA LEU A 87 -2.34 -12.23 -4.47
C LEU A 87 -3.49 -11.54 -3.75
N VAL A 88 -4.61 -12.26 -3.52
CA VAL A 88 -5.77 -11.74 -2.80
C VAL A 88 -5.40 -11.35 -1.36
N PHE A 89 -4.72 -12.23 -0.61
CA PHE A 89 -4.27 -11.88 0.74
C PHE A 89 -3.28 -10.72 0.76
N TYR A 90 -2.34 -10.69 -0.18
CA TYR A 90 -1.33 -9.64 -0.27
C TYR A 90 -1.94 -8.28 -0.60
N VAL A 91 -2.96 -8.22 -1.48
CA VAL A 91 -3.69 -6.97 -1.79
C VAL A 91 -4.50 -6.50 -0.57
N ASN A 92 -5.18 -7.41 0.12
CA ASN A 92 -5.97 -7.07 1.30
C ASN A 92 -5.09 -6.57 2.46
N VAL A 93 -4.02 -7.30 2.79
CA VAL A 93 -3.09 -6.90 3.85
C VAL A 93 -2.25 -5.69 3.42
N GLY A 94 -1.87 -5.61 2.14
CA GLY A 94 -1.18 -4.47 1.56
C GLY A 94 -1.98 -3.17 1.69
N GLY A 95 -3.30 -3.20 1.47
CA GLY A 95 -4.16 -2.04 1.70
C GLY A 95 -4.17 -1.56 3.15
N VAL A 96 -4.19 -2.49 4.12
CA VAL A 96 -4.09 -2.17 5.55
C VAL A 96 -2.71 -1.63 5.90
N ALA A 97 -1.64 -2.28 5.45
CA ALA A 97 -0.26 -1.87 5.66
C ALA A 97 0.02 -0.48 5.08
N MET A 98 -0.52 -0.15 3.90
CA MET A 98 -0.37 1.18 3.30
C MET A 98 -1.01 2.27 4.17
N ARG A 99 -2.19 2.03 4.74
CA ARG A 99 -2.80 2.97 5.68
C ARG A 99 -1.97 3.13 6.96
N GLU A 100 -1.47 2.04 7.52
CA GLU A 100 -0.59 2.08 8.71
C GLU A 100 0.72 2.82 8.42
N ILE A 101 1.32 2.61 7.25
CA ILE A 101 2.54 3.30 6.83
C ILE A 101 2.27 4.79 6.58
N TYR A 102 1.10 5.15 6.05
CA TYR A 102 0.70 6.56 5.90
C TYR A 102 0.55 7.24 7.25
N ASP A 103 -0.13 6.60 8.19
CA ASP A 103 -0.28 7.10 9.55
C ASP A 103 1.08 7.23 10.27
N PHE A 104 1.99 6.29 10.05
CA PHE A 104 3.37 6.38 10.53
C PHE A 104 4.17 7.52 9.88
N MET A 105 3.96 7.79 8.58
CA MET A 105 4.66 8.85 7.86
C MET A 105 4.15 10.26 8.19
N ASP A 106 2.87 10.39 8.55
CA ASP A 106 2.25 11.67 8.86
C ASP A 106 2.58 12.12 10.29
N ASP A 107 2.87 11.18 11.20
CA ASP A 107 3.26 11.48 12.57
C ASP A 107 4.72 11.98 12.66
N PRO A 108 4.98 13.20 13.18
CA PRO A 108 6.33 13.73 13.35
C PRO A 108 7.10 13.07 14.51
N LYS A 109 6.43 12.23 15.32
CA LYS A 109 7.02 11.58 16.49
C LYS A 109 7.81 10.32 16.09
N PHE A 110 9.13 10.47 16.12
CA PHE A 110 10.14 9.45 15.80
C PHE A 110 9.98 8.06 16.47
N HIS A 111 9.23 7.96 17.55
CA HIS A 111 9.14 6.75 18.38
C HIS A 111 7.92 5.87 18.07
N LYS A 112 7.06 6.27 17.12
CA LYS A 112 5.93 5.43 16.72
C LYS A 112 6.49 4.20 16.02
N LYS A 113 6.06 3.00 16.39
CA LYS A 113 6.51 1.78 15.71
C LYS A 113 5.82 1.70 14.35
N LEU A 114 6.52 1.23 13.33
CA LEU A 114 5.91 0.83 12.07
C LEU A 114 4.78 -0.17 12.37
N GLY A 115 3.67 -0.04 11.65
CA GLY A 115 2.48 -0.86 11.87
C GLY A 115 2.78 -2.36 11.86
N GLN A 116 2.14 -3.09 12.78
CA GLN A 116 2.40 -4.52 12.98
C GLN A 116 2.13 -5.33 11.71
N GLN A 117 1.13 -4.94 10.92
CA GLN A 117 0.80 -5.63 9.66
C GLN A 117 1.85 -5.37 8.59
N ALA A 118 2.36 -4.13 8.50
CA ALA A 118 3.45 -3.80 7.58
C ALA A 118 4.72 -4.61 7.88
N TRP A 119 5.09 -4.73 9.17
CA TRP A 119 6.21 -5.56 9.60
C TRP A 119 6.01 -7.04 9.31
N LEU A 120 4.79 -7.55 9.53
CA LEU A 120 4.46 -8.95 9.27
C LEU A 120 4.59 -9.26 7.77
N VAL A 121 4.06 -8.41 6.89
CA VAL A 121 4.19 -8.58 5.42
C VAL A 121 5.64 -8.51 4.98
N ALA A 122 6.42 -7.57 5.51
CA ALA A 122 7.84 -7.46 5.21
C ALA A 122 8.61 -8.73 5.64
N ALA A 123 8.33 -9.24 6.85
CA ALA A 123 8.95 -10.45 7.38
C ALA A 123 8.57 -11.69 6.54
N ILE A 124 7.30 -11.87 6.20
CA ILE A 124 6.82 -12.97 5.35
C ILE A 124 7.56 -12.92 4.00
N THR A 125 7.56 -11.77 3.33
CA THR A 125 8.23 -11.60 2.03
C THR A 125 9.73 -11.90 2.11
N ALA A 126 10.39 -11.45 3.18
CA ALA A 126 11.81 -11.71 3.41
C ALA A 126 12.10 -13.21 3.67
N THR A 127 11.24 -13.88 4.44
CA THR A 127 11.39 -15.33 4.68
C THR A 127 11.14 -16.14 3.42
N GLU A 128 10.16 -15.78 2.59
CA GLU A 128 9.92 -16.40 1.29
C GLU A 128 11.14 -16.27 0.38
N PHE A 129 11.73 -15.07 0.32
CA PHE A 129 12.95 -14.82 -0.46
C PHE A 129 14.13 -15.65 0.06
N LEU A 130 14.28 -15.76 1.38
CA LEU A 130 15.35 -16.53 2.00
C LEU A 130 15.21 -18.04 1.75
N ILE A 131 13.97 -18.54 1.73
CA ILE A 131 13.67 -19.93 1.32
C ILE A 131 14.10 -20.14 -0.14
N VAL A 132 13.75 -19.23 -1.06
CA VAL A 132 14.15 -19.33 -2.47
C VAL A 132 15.67 -19.36 -2.62
N ILE A 133 16.40 -18.45 -1.96
CA ILE A 133 17.88 -18.44 -1.98
C ILE A 133 18.46 -19.76 -1.46
N LYS A 134 17.87 -20.30 -0.39
CA LYS A 134 18.41 -21.49 0.26
C LYS A 134 18.16 -22.78 -0.53
N TYR A 135 17.01 -22.89 -1.18
CA TYR A 135 16.60 -24.13 -1.86
C TYR A 135 16.96 -24.17 -3.35
N ASP A 136 17.28 -23.04 -4.00
CA ASP A 136 17.72 -23.03 -5.40
C ASP A 136 18.89 -22.05 -5.66
N PRO A 137 20.08 -22.34 -5.12
CA PRO A 137 21.26 -21.50 -5.38
C PRO A 137 21.73 -21.58 -6.85
N TYR A 138 21.45 -22.69 -7.54
CA TYR A 138 21.92 -22.94 -8.90
C TYR A 138 21.20 -22.09 -9.94
N THR A 139 19.89 -21.87 -9.79
CA THR A 139 19.11 -21.01 -10.70
C THR A 139 19.38 -19.53 -10.44
N LEU A 140 19.82 -19.13 -9.24
CA LEU A 140 20.31 -17.77 -8.97
C LEU A 140 21.71 -17.50 -9.54
N THR A 141 22.56 -18.53 -9.65
CA THR A 141 23.86 -18.42 -10.33
C THR A 141 23.75 -18.50 -11.85
N LEU A 142 22.60 -18.91 -12.37
CA LEU A 142 22.28 -18.76 -13.79
C LEU A 142 22.20 -17.27 -14.07
N SER A 143 23.15 -16.75 -14.84
CA SER A 143 23.23 -15.34 -15.16
C SER A 143 21.89 -14.87 -15.74
N LEU A 144 21.19 -14.00 -15.00
CA LEU A 144 20.04 -13.27 -15.52
C LEU A 144 20.43 -12.70 -16.89
N PRO A 145 19.58 -12.84 -17.93
CA PRO A 145 19.87 -12.34 -19.26
C PRO A 145 20.41 -10.91 -19.17
N PHE A 146 21.55 -10.64 -19.79
CA PHE A 146 22.29 -9.38 -19.64
C PHE A 146 21.39 -8.14 -19.78
N TYR A 147 20.42 -8.19 -20.68
CA TYR A 147 19.41 -7.14 -20.93
C TYR A 147 18.60 -6.78 -19.67
N ILE A 148 18.18 -7.78 -18.89
CA ILE A 148 17.37 -7.58 -17.69
C ILE A 148 18.22 -6.93 -16.60
N THR A 149 19.43 -7.44 -16.36
CA THR A 149 20.37 -6.87 -15.40
C THR A 149 20.69 -5.42 -15.72
N GLN A 150 20.86 -5.07 -17.00
CA GLN A 150 21.06 -3.68 -17.42
C GLN A 150 19.83 -2.80 -17.15
N CYS A 151 18.60 -3.29 -17.42
CA CYS A 151 17.38 -2.56 -17.05
C CYS A 151 17.29 -2.28 -15.55
N TRP A 152 17.66 -3.25 -14.71
CA TRP A 152 17.67 -3.08 -13.25
C TRP A 152 18.72 -2.07 -12.79
N ILE A 153 19.95 -2.15 -13.31
CA ILE A 153 21.02 -1.19 -13.00
C ILE A 153 20.60 0.22 -13.45
N LEU A 154 20.06 0.37 -14.66
CA LEU A 154 19.55 1.64 -15.17
C LEU A 154 18.40 2.17 -14.31
N GLY A 155 17.47 1.31 -13.89
CA GLY A 155 16.37 1.68 -13.01
C GLY A 155 16.85 2.21 -11.66
N ILE A 156 17.77 1.50 -11.01
CA ILE A 156 18.37 1.93 -9.73
C ILE A 156 19.13 3.25 -9.92
N MET A 157 19.94 3.36 -10.97
CA MET A 157 20.69 4.57 -11.27
C MET A 157 19.76 5.77 -11.54
N LEU A 158 18.67 5.57 -12.27
CA LEU A 158 17.67 6.61 -12.54
C LEU A 158 16.96 7.05 -11.26
N VAL A 159 16.57 6.10 -10.41
CA VAL A 159 15.94 6.40 -9.11
C VAL A 159 16.90 7.21 -8.25
N LEU A 160 18.17 6.79 -8.12
CA LEU A 160 19.19 7.51 -7.37
C LEU A 160 19.48 8.90 -7.95
N ALA A 161 19.61 9.02 -9.26
CA ALA A 161 19.79 10.32 -9.91
C ALA A 161 18.61 11.25 -9.64
N TRP A 162 17.38 10.73 -9.69
CA TRP A 162 16.17 11.47 -9.36
C TRP A 162 16.12 11.88 -7.89
N THR A 163 16.51 11.00 -6.95
CA THR A 163 16.56 11.34 -5.51
C THR A 163 17.52 12.49 -5.26
N VAL A 164 18.73 12.42 -5.84
CA VAL A 164 19.76 13.45 -5.71
C VAL A 164 19.29 14.76 -6.34
N TRP A 165 18.77 14.71 -7.56
CA TRP A 165 18.23 15.89 -8.25
C TRP A 165 17.14 16.59 -7.42
N ARG A 166 16.15 15.83 -6.94
CA ARG A 166 15.02 16.38 -6.19
C ARG A 166 15.41 16.92 -4.82
N PHE A 167 16.32 16.29 -4.10
CA PHE A 167 16.67 16.74 -2.75
C PHE A 167 17.80 17.77 -2.73
N PHE A 168 18.79 17.69 -3.62
CA PHE A 168 19.88 18.65 -3.63
C PHE A 168 19.53 19.89 -4.48
N ILE A 169 19.12 19.71 -5.73
CA ILE A 169 18.99 20.85 -6.66
C ILE A 169 17.73 21.68 -6.36
N HIS A 170 16.59 21.04 -6.10
CA HIS A 170 15.36 21.76 -5.78
C HIS A 170 15.48 22.54 -4.47
N ASP A 171 16.10 21.95 -3.45
CA ASP A 171 16.24 22.57 -2.12
C ASP A 171 17.24 23.75 -2.12
N ILE A 172 18.35 23.62 -2.83
CA ILE A 172 19.30 24.73 -3.06
C ILE A 172 18.63 25.86 -3.84
N THR A 173 17.87 25.52 -4.89
CA THR A 173 17.18 26.51 -5.73
C THR A 173 16.11 27.28 -4.95
N LEU A 174 15.34 26.59 -4.11
CA LEU A 174 14.35 27.23 -3.23
C LEU A 174 15.01 28.19 -2.24
N ARG A 175 16.06 27.73 -1.54
CA ARG A 175 16.84 28.58 -0.62
C ARG A 175 17.41 29.81 -1.32
N TYR A 176 17.97 29.64 -2.51
CA TYR A 176 18.50 30.75 -3.29
C TYR A 176 17.41 31.79 -3.64
N LYS A 177 16.21 31.32 -4.00
CA LYS A 177 15.06 32.18 -4.33
C LYS A 177 14.52 32.94 -3.12
N GLU A 178 14.59 32.35 -1.93
CA GLU A 178 14.25 33.02 -0.66
C GLU A 178 15.27 34.07 -0.26
N ILE A 179 16.58 33.78 -0.35
CA ILE A 179 17.64 34.77 -0.09
C ILE A 179 17.51 35.98 -1.01
N ARG A 180 17.16 35.77 -2.29
CA ARG A 180 16.93 36.88 -3.22
C ARG A 180 15.72 37.73 -2.84
N ARG A 181 14.62 37.10 -2.37
CA ARG A 181 13.42 37.82 -1.90
C ARG A 181 13.64 38.60 -0.61
N GLN A 182 14.54 38.15 0.26
CA GLN A 182 14.91 38.87 1.49
C GLN A 182 15.85 40.07 1.25
N LYS A 183 16.57 40.07 0.11
CA LYS A 183 17.49 41.15 -0.29
C LYS A 183 16.83 42.28 -1.09
N GLN A 184 15.55 42.13 -1.46
CA GLN A 184 14.80 43.04 -2.30
C GLN A 184 13.69 43.69 -1.48
#